data_AF-A0ABD2AQG1-F1
#
_entry.id   AF-A0ABD2AQG1-F1
#
_cell.length_a   1.000
_cell.length_b   1.000
_cell.length_c   1.000
_cell.angle_alpha   90.00
_cell.angle_beta   90.00
_cell.angle_gamma   90.00
#
_symmetry.space_group_name_H-M   'P 1'
#
loop_
_entity.id
_entity.type
_entity.pdbx_description
1 polymer ?
#
loop_
_entity_poly.entity_id
_entity_poly.type
_entity_poly.pdbx_seq_one_letter_code
_entity_poly.pdbx_strand_id
1 'polypeptide(L)'
;MKQAPGKDLAETEIADVGGGQVRTGLIFLFLISVILIKRTTGSNGGTCGLAELTCRDGHCVPIDAYCNGKNDCGDGSDEPALCTPCNRTYHGQEGRTYHLELSRPAETRLPFLCHLTFTAAGRGYGELVQLLWDSFSVGRLEPNAEYLSASCPEGSLQLAELGRHFTGGFWCGGGENRATYYSETSTVTASIRLFHAPASVPFEFRLRYRFVSRNDAVARLGKPDYPIERGSPVPGTYCSRNFYECHLKQCRLQSPNYPGEYPRNASCMITLRQKEVPTCKHAMISVKNSPTGPTGLTSSNASLSIWQDCTPEKDRLIFHDGLRTEDPILLIYCGGPLPRVIARGPNMLVEFRSSPIAIPLGASALRLELEVQVIYVDSDGLDYARNSEGCHFFVNGISTCLYT
;
A
#
# COMPACT_ATOMS: atom_id res chain seq x y z
N MET A 1 -56.41 0.71 41.39
CA MET A 1 -56.07 0.65 42.82
C MET A 1 -54.59 1.00 42.92
N LYS A 2 -54.26 2.27 43.22
CA LYS A 2 -53.73 2.77 44.51
C LYS A 2 -52.44 2.04 44.94
N GLN A 3 -51.33 2.65 45.35
CA GLN A 3 -50.83 4.02 45.46
C GLN A 3 -49.40 3.86 46.03
N ALA A 4 -48.43 4.68 45.62
CA ALA A 4 -47.16 4.86 46.36
C ALA A 4 -47.43 5.55 47.73
N PRO A 5 -46.50 5.56 48.70
CA PRO A 5 -45.36 6.52 48.72
C PRO A 5 -44.07 5.89 49.34
N GLY A 6 -42.85 6.45 49.36
CA GLY A 6 -42.36 7.82 49.27
C GLY A 6 -41.92 8.35 50.66
N LYS A 7 -40.66 8.85 50.75
CA LYS A 7 -39.97 9.64 51.83
C LYS A 7 -39.04 8.90 52.80
N ASP A 8 -37.96 9.47 53.35
CA ASP A 8 -37.07 10.61 53.03
C ASP A 8 -35.89 10.54 54.05
N LEU A 9 -34.70 10.97 53.61
CA LEU A 9 -33.59 11.67 54.30
C LEU A 9 -33.27 11.43 55.80
N ALA A 10 -31.97 11.21 56.08
CA ALA A 10 -31.22 11.98 57.08
C ALA A 10 -29.70 11.91 56.84
N GLU A 11 -29.10 13.08 56.61
CA GLU A 11 -27.66 13.36 56.73
C GLU A 11 -27.19 13.27 58.20
N THR A 12 -25.90 12.98 58.40
CA THR A 12 -25.17 13.53 59.54
C THR A 12 -23.70 13.70 59.18
N GLU A 13 -23.29 14.96 59.10
CA GLU A 13 -21.91 15.46 59.00
C GLU A 13 -21.49 15.95 60.40
N ILE A 14 -20.27 15.64 60.87
CA ILE A 14 -19.57 16.44 61.91
C ILE A 14 -18.04 16.42 61.67
N ALA A 15 -17.55 17.59 61.24
CA ALA A 15 -16.34 18.39 61.55
C ALA A 15 -15.03 17.79 62.16
N ASP A 16 -13.94 18.00 61.41
CA ASP A 16 -12.73 18.84 61.64
C ASP A 16 -12.08 19.04 63.04
N VAL A 17 -10.75 18.85 63.12
CA VAL A 17 -9.80 19.56 64.02
C VAL A 17 -8.41 19.66 63.34
N GLY A 18 -7.88 20.90 63.26
CA GLY A 18 -6.64 21.32 62.57
C GLY A 18 -5.31 20.79 63.13
N GLY A 19 -4.12 21.13 62.63
CA GLY A 19 -3.64 22.36 61.98
C GLY A 19 -2.47 22.91 62.82
N GLY A 20 -1.25 22.96 62.29
CA GLY A 20 -0.12 23.65 62.95
C GLY A 20 1.30 23.23 62.54
N GLN A 21 1.94 24.02 61.67
CA GLN A 21 3.40 24.11 61.51
C GLN A 21 3.95 25.22 62.39
N VAL A 22 5.07 25.03 63.13
CA VAL A 22 6.14 26.04 63.33
C VAL A 22 7.49 25.35 63.62
N ARG A 23 8.54 25.87 62.98
CA ARG A 23 9.97 25.50 63.02
C ARG A 23 10.67 25.76 64.36
N THR A 24 11.77 25.05 64.62
CA THR A 24 13.00 25.57 65.27
C THR A 24 14.17 24.61 65.01
N GLY A 25 15.38 25.11 64.75
CA GLY A 25 16.56 24.32 64.36
C GLY A 25 17.82 24.63 65.17
N LEU A 26 18.89 23.85 64.94
CA LEU A 26 20.34 24.15 65.10
C LEU A 26 21.13 22.88 64.65
N ILE A 27 21.85 22.81 63.50
CA ILE A 27 23.23 23.24 63.15
C ILE A 27 24.34 22.15 63.32
N PHE A 28 25.07 21.92 62.21
CA PHE A 28 26.44 21.37 62.00
C PHE A 28 26.69 19.85 61.83
N LEU A 29 27.00 19.40 60.60
CA LEU A 29 28.38 19.26 60.09
C LEU A 29 28.43 18.73 58.64
N PHE A 30 29.24 19.41 57.82
CA PHE A 30 29.65 19.06 56.46
C PHE A 30 30.36 17.69 56.40
N LEU A 31 30.01 16.86 55.41
CA LEU A 31 30.98 16.08 54.63
C LEU A 31 30.37 15.69 53.28
N ILE A 32 30.98 16.26 52.25
CA ILE A 32 30.73 16.03 50.83
C ILE A 32 31.25 14.63 50.48
N SER A 33 30.37 13.75 50.00
CA SER A 33 30.74 12.63 49.13
C SER A 33 29.67 12.48 48.06
N VAL A 34 29.92 13.13 46.92
CA VAL A 34 29.24 12.86 45.66
C VAL A 34 29.69 11.48 45.21
N ILE A 35 28.93 10.44 45.53
CA ILE A 35 29.04 9.16 44.81
C ILE A 35 28.25 9.34 43.52
N LEU A 36 28.98 9.73 42.47
CA LEU A 36 28.55 9.56 41.10
C LEU A 36 28.34 8.05 40.88
N ILE A 37 27.10 7.58 40.95
CA ILE A 37 26.76 6.26 40.41
C ILE A 37 26.91 6.39 38.90
N LYS A 38 28.14 6.22 38.40
CA LYS A 38 28.35 5.78 37.03
C LYS A 38 27.60 4.46 36.93
N ARG A 39 26.45 4.46 36.23
CA ARG A 39 25.93 3.23 35.63
C ARG A 39 27.02 2.75 34.68
N THR A 40 27.92 1.92 35.18
CA THR A 40 28.64 0.97 34.35
C THR A 40 27.57 0.10 33.74
N THR A 41 27.21 0.39 32.49
CA THR A 41 26.57 -0.59 31.63
C THR A 41 27.58 -1.71 31.51
N GLY A 42 27.43 -2.71 32.38
CA GLY A 42 28.11 -3.98 32.24
C GLY A 42 27.83 -4.48 30.84
N SER A 43 28.91 -4.66 30.08
CA SER A 43 28.96 -5.54 28.93
C SER A 43 28.52 -6.93 29.40
N ASN A 44 27.22 -7.17 29.32
CA ASN A 44 26.74 -8.49 28.96
C ASN A 44 27.03 -8.61 27.47
N GLY A 45 27.62 -9.72 27.03
CA GLY A 45 27.68 -10.09 25.61
C GLY A 45 26.28 -10.34 25.06
N GLY A 46 25.50 -9.27 24.97
CA GLY A 46 24.11 -9.24 24.52
C GLY A 46 24.12 -9.03 23.03
N THR A 47 23.64 -10.05 22.32
CA THR A 47 23.31 -9.98 20.89
C THR A 47 22.47 -8.74 20.60
N CYS A 48 22.89 -7.91 19.63
CA CYS A 48 22.10 -6.76 19.17
C CYS A 48 20.71 -7.18 18.71
N GLY A 49 19.76 -6.23 18.69
CA GLY A 49 18.41 -6.51 18.22
C GLY A 49 18.37 -6.87 16.72
N LEU A 50 17.27 -7.46 16.24
CA LEU A 50 17.13 -7.83 14.81
C LEU A 50 17.31 -6.65 13.84
N ALA A 51 16.99 -5.43 14.28
CA ALA A 51 17.10 -4.19 13.51
C ALA A 51 18.44 -3.47 13.68
N GLU A 52 19.42 -4.12 14.32
CA GLU A 52 20.71 -3.56 14.67
C GLU A 52 21.85 -4.46 14.16
N LEU A 53 22.98 -3.85 13.85
CA LEU A 53 24.23 -4.48 13.50
C LEU A 53 25.16 -4.44 14.72
N THR A 54 25.79 -5.57 15.02
CA THR A 54 26.82 -5.66 16.06
C THR A 54 28.17 -5.18 15.52
N CYS A 55 28.72 -4.12 16.11
CA CYS A 55 30.08 -3.64 15.86
C CYS A 55 31.11 -4.58 16.50
N ARG A 56 32.38 -4.50 16.08
CA ARG A 56 33.44 -5.39 16.60
C ARG A 56 33.80 -5.07 18.05
N ASP A 57 33.69 -3.82 18.47
CA ASP A 57 33.81 -3.38 19.86
C ASP A 57 32.59 -3.74 20.75
N GLY A 58 31.55 -4.34 20.16
CA GLY A 58 30.43 -4.95 20.86
C GLY A 58 29.24 -4.04 21.13
N HIS A 59 29.26 -2.78 20.66
CA HIS A 59 28.04 -1.95 20.67
C HIS A 59 27.21 -2.17 19.40
N CYS A 60 26.01 -1.60 19.37
CA CYS A 60 25.00 -1.85 18.35
C CYS A 60 24.68 -0.56 17.60
N VAL A 61 24.76 -0.61 16.27
CA VAL A 61 24.32 0.47 15.38
C VAL A 61 23.10 0.03 14.58
N PRO A 62 22.27 0.93 14.03
CA PRO A 62 21.15 0.55 13.17
C PRO A 62 21.59 -0.29 11.96
N ILE A 63 20.75 -1.22 11.48
CA ILE A 63 21.12 -2.08 10.34
C ILE A 63 21.36 -1.30 9.03
N ASP A 64 20.76 -0.12 8.87
CA ASP A 64 20.99 0.81 7.76
C ASP A 64 22.27 1.66 7.91
N ALA A 65 23.00 1.52 9.01
CA ALA A 65 24.33 2.09 9.17
C ALA A 65 25.39 1.31 8.38
N TYR A 66 25.13 0.04 8.05
CA TYR A 66 26.10 -0.79 7.34
C TYR A 66 26.36 -0.28 5.92
N CYS A 67 27.62 0.02 5.60
CA CYS A 67 28.04 0.46 4.26
C CYS A 67 27.30 1.71 3.76
N ASN A 68 27.09 2.69 4.65
CA ASN A 68 26.51 3.99 4.36
C ASN A 68 27.57 5.09 4.11
N GLY A 69 28.86 4.76 4.21
CA GLY A 69 30.00 5.66 4.02
C GLY A 69 30.40 6.44 5.28
N LYS A 70 29.88 6.08 6.46
CA LYS A 70 30.18 6.71 7.75
C LYS A 70 30.58 5.65 8.75
N ASN A 71 31.61 5.92 9.53
CA ASN A 71 32.03 5.06 10.63
C ASN A 71 31.11 5.30 11.85
N ASP A 72 29.92 4.72 11.83
CA ASP A 72 28.97 4.74 12.94
C ASP A 72 29.43 3.82 14.07
N CYS A 73 30.21 2.77 13.77
CA CYS A 73 30.80 1.91 14.79
C CYS A 73 31.94 2.57 15.60
N GLY A 74 32.55 3.64 15.10
CA GLY A 74 33.78 4.21 15.68
C GLY A 74 35.04 3.39 15.39
N ASP A 75 34.93 2.06 15.32
CA ASP A 75 36.01 1.13 14.98
C ASP A 75 36.09 0.74 13.48
N GLY A 76 35.16 1.25 12.66
CA GLY A 76 35.05 1.00 11.22
C GLY A 76 34.52 -0.37 10.83
N SER A 77 33.95 -1.14 11.77
CA SER A 77 33.46 -2.50 11.50
C SER A 77 32.20 -2.55 10.63
N ASP A 78 31.47 -1.44 10.54
CA ASP A 78 30.34 -1.17 9.63
C ASP A 78 30.76 -0.77 8.20
N GLU A 79 32.02 -0.34 8.01
CA GLU A 79 32.56 0.16 6.74
C GLU A 79 33.80 -0.60 6.24
N PRO A 80 33.75 -1.94 6.05
CA PRO A 80 34.88 -2.67 5.51
C PRO A 80 35.17 -2.28 4.03
N ALA A 81 36.42 -2.42 3.59
CA ALA A 81 36.88 -1.95 2.28
C ALA A 81 36.10 -2.47 1.04
N LEU A 82 35.39 -3.59 1.17
CA LEU A 82 34.53 -4.19 0.12
C LEU A 82 33.08 -4.33 0.59
N CYS A 83 32.62 -3.43 1.46
CA CYS A 83 31.24 -3.44 1.93
C CYS A 83 30.26 -3.23 0.77
N THR A 84 29.05 -3.75 0.92
CA THR A 84 27.94 -3.44 0.03
C THR A 84 26.61 -3.58 0.79
N PRO A 85 25.66 -2.66 0.59
CA PRO A 85 24.29 -2.83 1.09
C PRO A 85 23.53 -3.95 0.35
N CYS A 86 24.07 -4.49 -0.74
CA CYS A 86 23.45 -5.54 -1.54
C CYS A 86 23.56 -6.93 -0.90
N ASN A 87 22.63 -7.82 -1.29
CA ASN A 87 22.52 -9.21 -0.85
C ASN A 87 22.36 -9.35 0.67
N ARG A 88 21.61 -8.42 1.28
CA ARG A 88 21.33 -8.40 2.72
C ARG A 88 19.83 -8.43 2.99
N THR A 89 19.52 -8.94 4.17
CA THR A 89 18.17 -8.88 4.75
C THR A 89 18.12 -7.73 5.77
N TYR A 90 17.15 -6.85 5.58
CA TYR A 90 16.88 -5.70 6.43
C TYR A 90 15.66 -6.00 7.29
N HIS A 91 15.81 -5.69 8.58
CA HIS A 91 14.75 -5.68 9.57
C HIS A 91 14.65 -4.28 10.16
N GLY A 92 13.55 -3.99 10.82
CA GLY A 92 13.37 -2.70 11.43
C GLY A 92 12.30 -2.72 12.49
N GLN A 93 12.43 -1.83 13.45
CA GLN A 93 11.43 -1.58 14.46
C GLN A 93 10.21 -0.94 13.81
N GLU A 94 9.03 -1.31 14.30
CA GLU A 94 7.76 -0.77 13.84
C GLU A 94 7.74 0.77 13.94
N GLY A 95 7.22 1.43 12.90
CA GLY A 95 7.05 2.89 12.86
C GLY A 95 8.34 3.70 12.62
N ARG A 96 9.53 3.09 12.74
CA ARG A 96 10.80 3.74 12.40
C ARG A 96 11.04 3.72 10.89
N THR A 97 11.57 4.82 10.37
CA THR A 97 11.97 4.94 8.96
C THR A 97 13.48 4.83 8.83
N TYR A 98 13.92 3.97 7.93
CA TYR A 98 15.32 3.67 7.64
C TYR A 98 15.68 4.16 6.24
N HIS A 99 16.96 4.39 5.97
CA HIS A 99 17.43 4.95 4.71
C HIS A 99 18.41 4.00 4.02
N LEU A 100 18.33 3.89 2.71
CA LEU A 100 19.22 3.05 1.91
C LEU A 100 19.54 3.78 0.61
N GLU A 101 20.82 3.91 0.32
CA GLU A 101 21.33 4.50 -0.90
C GLU A 101 22.25 3.52 -1.60
N LEU A 102 22.04 3.31 -2.90
CA LEU A 102 22.98 2.55 -3.73
C LEU A 102 23.80 3.53 -4.55
N SER A 103 25.12 3.46 -4.42
CA SER A 103 26.03 4.17 -5.31
C SER A 103 26.09 3.50 -6.69
N ARG A 104 26.42 4.28 -7.71
CA ARG A 104 26.65 3.77 -9.07
C ARG A 104 27.75 2.68 -9.02
N PRO A 105 27.49 1.46 -9.52
CA PRO A 105 28.52 0.43 -9.59
C PRO A 105 29.59 0.83 -10.62
N ALA A 106 30.85 0.51 -10.32
CA ALA A 106 31.94 0.69 -11.26
C ALA A 106 31.74 -0.22 -12.50
N GLU A 107 32.16 0.25 -13.68
CA GLU A 107 31.99 -0.48 -14.95
C GLU A 107 32.67 -1.86 -14.94
N THR A 108 33.79 -1.99 -14.21
CA THR A 108 34.49 -3.27 -13.98
C THR A 108 33.73 -4.28 -13.12
N ARG A 109 32.65 -3.84 -12.46
CA ARG A 109 31.80 -4.67 -11.60
C ARG A 109 30.44 -4.98 -12.24
N LEU A 110 30.30 -4.76 -13.54
CA LEU A 110 29.13 -5.18 -14.32
C LEU A 110 29.28 -6.64 -14.79
N PRO A 111 28.18 -7.41 -14.89
CA PRO A 111 26.81 -7.04 -14.55
C PRO A 111 26.63 -6.90 -13.03
N PHE A 112 25.93 -5.84 -12.63
CA PHE A 112 25.64 -5.56 -11.24
C PHE A 112 24.27 -6.15 -10.87
N LEU A 113 24.27 -7.08 -9.92
CA LEU A 113 23.08 -7.74 -9.38
C LEU A 113 23.02 -7.47 -7.88
N CYS A 114 21.98 -6.75 -7.45
CA CYS A 114 21.79 -6.35 -6.07
C CYS A 114 20.42 -6.82 -5.58
N HIS A 115 20.41 -7.74 -4.61
CA HIS A 115 19.17 -8.17 -3.95
C HIS A 115 19.07 -7.54 -2.57
N LEU A 116 18.00 -6.79 -2.33
CA LEU A 116 17.67 -6.22 -1.02
C LEU A 116 16.42 -6.95 -0.52
N THR A 117 16.53 -7.67 0.59
CA THR A 117 15.39 -8.36 1.20
C THR A 117 14.95 -7.59 2.43
N PHE A 118 13.66 -7.32 2.55
CA PHE A 118 13.07 -6.64 3.70
C PHE A 118 12.10 -7.61 4.37
N THR A 119 12.30 -7.88 5.65
CA THR A 119 11.49 -8.89 6.38
C THR A 119 10.90 -8.29 7.66
N ALA A 120 9.59 -8.13 7.65
CA ALA A 120 8.76 -7.81 8.80
C ALA A 120 8.64 -9.05 9.69
N ALA A 121 9.34 -9.06 10.82
CA ALA A 121 9.42 -10.25 11.68
C ALA A 121 8.22 -10.43 12.63
N GLY A 122 7.27 -9.47 12.64
CA GLY A 122 6.20 -9.41 13.62
C GLY A 122 6.68 -8.93 15.00
N ARG A 123 5.76 -8.90 15.98
CA ARG A 123 6.06 -8.67 17.40
C ARG A 123 6.94 -7.42 17.67
N GLY A 124 6.56 -6.27 17.10
CA GLY A 124 7.29 -5.00 17.22
C GLY A 124 8.30 -4.71 16.10
N TYR A 125 8.46 -5.62 15.14
CA TYR A 125 9.23 -5.43 13.89
C TYR A 125 8.31 -5.29 12.67
N GLY A 126 7.07 -4.83 12.88
CA GLY A 126 6.01 -4.70 11.89
C GLY A 126 5.52 -6.02 11.29
N GLU A 127 4.46 -5.94 10.49
CA GLU A 127 3.86 -7.08 9.78
C GLU A 127 3.84 -6.89 8.26
N LEU A 128 3.88 -5.63 7.83
CA LEU A 128 3.91 -5.20 6.45
C LEU A 128 5.19 -4.42 6.19
N VAL A 129 5.68 -4.52 4.96
CA VAL A 129 6.83 -3.76 4.47
C VAL A 129 6.32 -2.61 3.61
N GLN A 130 6.78 -1.41 3.93
CA GLN A 130 6.55 -0.23 3.11
C GLN A 130 7.89 0.30 2.59
N LEU A 131 7.99 0.42 1.26
CA LEU A 131 9.13 0.98 0.54
C LEU A 131 8.73 2.33 -0.05
N LEU A 132 9.60 3.33 0.03
CA LEU A 132 9.38 4.69 -0.46
C LEU A 132 10.63 5.17 -1.19
N TRP A 133 10.54 5.39 -2.50
CA TRP A 133 11.66 5.91 -3.27
C TRP A 133 11.67 7.43 -3.23
N ASP A 134 12.78 8.00 -2.74
CA ASP A 134 13.03 9.44 -2.77
C ASP A 134 13.62 9.86 -4.12
N SER A 135 14.50 9.02 -4.69
CA SER A 135 14.87 9.11 -6.11
C SER A 135 15.14 7.73 -6.69
N PHE A 136 14.78 7.56 -7.96
CA PHE A 136 14.93 6.33 -8.70
C PHE A 136 15.34 6.67 -10.14
N SER A 137 16.45 6.11 -10.59
CA SER A 137 16.88 6.12 -11.98
C SER A 137 17.73 4.89 -12.21
N VAL A 138 17.19 3.90 -12.93
CA VAL A 138 17.89 2.66 -13.24
C VAL A 138 17.63 2.33 -14.70
N GLY A 139 18.69 2.37 -15.53
CA GLY A 139 18.59 2.17 -16.97
C GLY A 139 17.73 3.23 -17.67
N ARG A 140 17.64 3.14 -19.00
CA ARG A 140 16.69 3.91 -19.81
C ARG A 140 15.44 3.09 -20.13
N LEU A 141 14.32 3.80 -20.23
CA LEU A 141 13.07 3.25 -20.71
C LEU A 141 12.97 3.46 -22.23
N GLU A 142 12.79 2.38 -22.98
CA GLU A 142 12.49 2.42 -24.40
C GLU A 142 10.98 2.15 -24.61
N PRO A 143 10.17 3.18 -24.91
CA PRO A 143 8.71 3.03 -24.97
C PRO A 143 8.22 2.25 -26.19
N ASN A 144 9.03 2.17 -27.26
CA ASN A 144 8.67 1.52 -28.53
C ASN A 144 9.30 0.13 -28.68
N ALA A 145 9.73 -0.49 -27.59
CA ALA A 145 10.36 -1.81 -27.65
C ALA A 145 9.32 -2.90 -27.96
N GLU A 146 9.59 -3.71 -28.99
CA GLU A 146 8.74 -4.87 -29.35
C GLU A 146 8.78 -5.99 -28.29
N TYR A 147 9.84 -6.03 -27.47
CA TYR A 147 10.05 -7.06 -26.45
C TYR A 147 10.22 -6.45 -25.05
N LEU A 148 9.69 -7.15 -24.03
CA LEU A 148 9.78 -6.71 -22.62
C LEU A 148 11.22 -6.53 -22.13
N SER A 149 12.13 -7.41 -22.56
CA SER A 149 13.56 -7.31 -22.24
C SER A 149 14.24 -6.11 -22.91
N ALA A 150 13.74 -5.68 -24.07
CA ALA A 150 14.25 -4.52 -24.80
C ALA A 150 13.69 -3.19 -24.25
N SER A 151 12.61 -3.23 -23.46
CA SER A 151 12.04 -2.01 -22.83
C SER A 151 12.98 -1.40 -21.78
N CYS A 152 13.85 -2.22 -21.18
CA CYS A 152 14.84 -1.82 -20.17
C CYS A 152 16.21 -2.47 -20.47
N PRO A 153 16.92 -2.05 -21.53
CA PRO A 153 18.09 -2.78 -22.05
C PRO A 153 19.31 -2.72 -21.11
N GLU A 154 19.43 -1.63 -20.34
CA GLU A 154 20.58 -1.35 -19.49
C GLU A 154 20.41 -1.92 -18.09
N GLY A 155 19.21 -1.85 -17.54
CA GLY A 155 18.92 -2.31 -16.20
C GLY A 155 17.49 -2.09 -15.78
N SER A 156 17.09 -2.77 -14.72
CA SER A 156 15.74 -2.70 -14.18
C SER A 156 15.66 -3.04 -12.70
N LEU A 157 14.59 -2.56 -12.07
CA LEU A 157 14.14 -2.96 -10.75
C LEU A 157 13.01 -3.97 -10.89
N GLN A 158 13.07 -5.03 -10.08
CA GLN A 158 12.00 -5.99 -9.90
C GLN A 158 11.68 -6.17 -8.42
N LEU A 159 10.40 -6.22 -8.08
CA LEU A 159 9.92 -6.47 -6.72
C LEU A 159 9.20 -7.80 -6.68
N ALA A 160 9.57 -8.64 -5.72
CA ALA A 160 8.93 -9.93 -5.47
C ALA A 160 8.54 -10.05 -4.00
N GLU A 161 7.47 -10.80 -3.73
CA GLU A 161 6.96 -11.04 -2.38
C GLU A 161 7.00 -12.53 -2.07
N LEU A 162 7.40 -12.89 -0.85
CA LEU A 162 7.50 -14.27 -0.43
C LEU A 162 6.12 -14.95 -0.42
N GLY A 163 5.98 -16.06 -1.13
CA GLY A 163 4.73 -16.82 -1.19
C GLY A 163 3.69 -16.27 -2.18
N ARG A 164 4.02 -15.23 -2.96
CA ARG A 164 3.19 -14.77 -4.08
C ARG A 164 3.76 -15.26 -5.41
N HIS A 165 2.89 -15.43 -6.39
CA HIS A 165 3.32 -15.73 -7.75
C HIS A 165 4.18 -14.61 -8.32
N PHE A 166 5.16 -14.96 -9.13
CA PHE A 166 6.03 -14.00 -9.77
C PHE A 166 5.30 -13.27 -10.90
N THR A 167 5.21 -11.96 -10.79
CA THR A 167 4.74 -11.07 -11.87
C THR A 167 5.96 -10.62 -12.65
N GLY A 168 6.08 -11.01 -13.92
CA GLY A 168 7.26 -10.75 -14.76
C GLY A 168 7.47 -9.28 -15.18
N GLY A 169 6.97 -8.33 -14.38
CA GLY A 169 7.09 -6.91 -14.57
C GLY A 169 8.40 -6.34 -14.04
N PHE A 170 8.83 -5.23 -14.64
CA PHE A 170 10.05 -4.49 -14.30
C PHE A 170 9.81 -2.99 -14.37
N TRP A 171 10.60 -2.21 -13.62
CA TRP A 171 10.65 -0.74 -13.71
C TRP A 171 12.05 -0.29 -14.12
N CYS A 172 12.13 0.71 -14.99
CA CYS A 172 13.38 1.33 -15.42
C CYS A 172 13.13 2.77 -15.87
N GLY A 173 14.20 3.51 -16.17
CA GLY A 173 14.13 4.94 -16.45
C GLY A 173 14.17 5.80 -15.18
N GLY A 174 14.07 7.12 -15.35
CA GLY A 174 13.94 8.05 -14.24
C GLY A 174 12.52 8.01 -13.68
N GLY A 175 12.38 7.72 -12.39
CA GLY A 175 11.09 7.65 -11.70
C GLY A 175 10.46 9.03 -11.47
N GLU A 176 9.16 9.02 -11.18
CA GLU A 176 8.42 10.21 -10.77
C GLU A 176 8.53 10.44 -9.25
N ASN A 177 8.26 11.67 -8.81
CA ASN A 177 8.40 12.04 -7.40
C ASN A 177 7.48 11.17 -6.50
N ARG A 178 8.10 10.46 -5.55
CA ARG A 178 7.49 9.69 -4.43
C ARG A 178 6.75 8.40 -4.82
N ALA A 179 7.41 7.50 -5.54
CA ALA A 179 6.91 6.13 -5.67
C ALA A 179 6.88 5.40 -4.32
N THR A 180 5.81 4.65 -4.05
CA THR A 180 5.68 3.87 -2.81
C THR A 180 5.25 2.44 -3.14
N TYR A 181 5.62 1.49 -2.30
CA TYR A 181 5.21 0.09 -2.44
C TYR A 181 4.80 -0.44 -1.07
N TYR A 182 3.66 -1.11 -1.03
CA TYR A 182 3.11 -1.73 0.18
C TYR A 182 2.91 -3.22 -0.05
N SER A 183 3.52 -4.04 0.79
CA SER A 183 3.42 -5.50 0.69
C SER A 183 2.02 -6.02 1.06
N GLU A 184 1.69 -7.23 0.60
CA GLU A 184 0.64 -8.08 1.20
C GLU A 184 1.23 -9.11 2.17
N THR A 185 2.53 -9.38 2.05
CA THR A 185 3.27 -10.39 2.82
C THR A 185 4.29 -9.75 3.74
N SER A 186 4.91 -10.56 4.61
CA SER A 186 5.93 -10.10 5.54
C SER A 186 7.30 -9.86 4.90
N THR A 187 7.54 -10.33 3.67
CA THR A 187 8.87 -10.27 3.04
C THR A 187 8.78 -9.78 1.60
N VAL A 188 9.52 -8.71 1.31
CA VAL A 188 9.69 -8.15 -0.04
C VAL A 188 11.16 -8.24 -0.43
N THR A 189 11.43 -8.70 -1.65
CA THR A 189 12.77 -8.68 -2.24
C THR A 189 12.79 -7.73 -3.42
N ALA A 190 13.63 -6.69 -3.33
CA ALA A 190 13.96 -5.80 -4.43
C ALA A 190 15.22 -6.30 -5.14
N SER A 191 15.10 -6.60 -6.42
CA SER A 191 16.19 -7.07 -7.28
C SER A 191 16.51 -5.98 -8.29
N ILE A 192 17.67 -5.34 -8.12
CA ILE A 192 18.20 -4.36 -9.06
C ILE A 192 19.19 -5.09 -9.96
N ARG A 193 18.96 -5.00 -11.27
CA ARG A 193 19.84 -5.57 -12.31
C ARG A 193 20.35 -4.44 -13.18
N LEU A 194 21.64 -4.40 -13.40
CA LEU A 194 22.27 -3.45 -14.30
C LEU A 194 23.31 -4.20 -15.14
N PHE A 195 23.03 -4.39 -16.42
CA PHE A 195 23.86 -5.13 -17.35
C PHE A 195 24.90 -4.22 -17.99
N HIS A 196 24.49 -3.01 -18.37
CA HIS A 196 25.33 -1.98 -18.98
C HIS A 196 24.98 -0.62 -18.35
N ALA A 197 25.98 0.18 -18.02
CA ALA A 197 25.79 1.48 -17.39
C ALA A 197 26.75 2.53 -17.98
N PRO A 198 26.60 2.89 -19.27
CA PRO A 198 27.43 3.92 -19.86
C PRO A 198 27.26 5.25 -19.12
N ALA A 199 28.26 6.13 -19.18
CA ALA A 199 28.26 7.38 -18.44
C ALA A 199 27.02 8.26 -18.69
N SER A 200 26.42 8.15 -19.88
CA SER A 200 25.20 8.85 -20.29
C SER A 200 23.92 8.38 -19.59
N VAL A 201 23.92 7.20 -18.96
CA VAL A 201 22.75 6.64 -18.28
C VAL A 201 22.78 7.08 -16.83
N PRO A 202 21.75 7.81 -16.34
CA PRO A 202 21.66 8.18 -14.94
C PRO A 202 21.51 6.94 -14.05
N PHE A 203 22.07 7.01 -12.85
CA PHE A 203 21.89 5.97 -11.82
C PHE A 203 21.67 6.68 -10.50
N GLU A 204 20.45 6.59 -10.00
CA GLU A 204 20.07 7.11 -8.69
C GLU A 204 19.18 6.09 -7.99
N PHE A 205 19.50 5.77 -6.75
CA PHE A 205 18.67 4.88 -5.97
C PHE A 205 18.73 5.30 -4.51
N ARG A 206 17.74 6.07 -4.09
CA ARG A 206 17.53 6.46 -2.69
C ARG A 206 16.17 5.95 -2.23
N LEU A 207 16.21 5.04 -1.28
CA LEU A 207 15.07 4.31 -0.76
C LEU A 207 14.95 4.58 0.74
N ARG A 208 13.75 4.93 1.18
CA ARG A 208 13.34 4.82 2.58
C ARG A 208 12.47 3.60 2.76
N TYR A 209 12.69 2.86 3.83
CA TYR A 209 11.87 1.71 4.15
C TYR A 209 11.38 1.77 5.60
N ARG A 210 10.22 1.17 5.84
CA ARG A 210 9.65 1.01 7.17
C ARG A 210 8.89 -0.29 7.29
N PHE A 211 8.71 -0.72 8.53
CA PHE A 211 7.88 -1.86 8.89
C PHE A 211 6.67 -1.35 9.65
N VAL A 212 5.49 -1.75 9.20
CA VAL A 212 4.21 -1.20 9.64
C VAL A 212 3.36 -2.33 10.22
N SER A 213 2.70 -2.11 11.36
CA SER A 213 1.67 -3.04 11.83
C SER A 213 0.39 -2.91 11.00
N ARG A 214 -0.48 -3.92 11.06
CA ARG A 214 -1.81 -3.82 10.43
C ARG A 214 -2.64 -2.66 10.97
N ASN A 215 -2.51 -2.31 12.25
CA ASN A 215 -3.30 -1.23 12.85
C ASN A 215 -2.88 0.15 12.33
N ASP A 216 -1.59 0.34 12.05
CA ASP A 216 -1.05 1.60 11.51
C ASP A 216 -1.26 1.74 9.99
N ALA A 217 -1.59 0.64 9.30
CA ALA A 217 -1.85 0.61 7.86
C ALA A 217 -3.25 1.14 7.48
N VAL A 218 -3.68 2.25 8.11
CA VAL A 218 -5.04 2.82 8.02
C VAL A 218 -5.47 3.11 6.59
N ALA A 219 -4.57 3.65 5.76
CA ALA A 219 -4.88 3.98 4.35
C ALA A 219 -5.29 2.74 3.52
N ARG A 220 -4.90 1.55 3.96
CA ARG A 220 -5.14 0.28 3.25
C ARG A 220 -6.21 -0.56 3.92
N LEU A 221 -6.13 -0.68 5.25
CA LEU A 221 -6.95 -1.60 6.05
C LEU A 221 -8.12 -0.89 6.76
N GLY A 222 -8.19 0.43 6.71
CA GLY A 222 -9.15 1.21 7.51
C GLY A 222 -8.68 1.39 8.94
N LYS A 223 -9.47 2.12 9.73
CA LYS A 223 -9.21 2.25 11.17
C LYS A 223 -9.62 0.95 11.88
N PRO A 224 -9.02 0.59 13.02
CA PRO A 224 -9.42 -0.60 13.77
C PRO A 224 -10.93 -0.65 14.10
N ASP A 225 -11.53 0.51 14.42
CA ASP A 225 -12.97 0.62 14.72
C ASP A 225 -13.87 0.51 13.47
N TYR A 226 -13.31 0.83 12.29
CA TYR A 226 -14.02 0.87 11.01
C TYR A 226 -13.13 0.24 9.93
N PRO A 227 -12.95 -1.09 9.95
CA PRO A 227 -12.08 -1.78 9.01
C PRO A 227 -12.67 -1.75 7.61
N ILE A 228 -11.78 -1.62 6.62
CA ILE A 228 -12.14 -1.70 5.21
C ILE A 228 -12.20 -3.18 4.81
N GLU A 229 -13.33 -3.64 4.28
CA GLU A 229 -13.46 -4.97 3.70
C GLU A 229 -12.81 -4.98 2.32
N ARG A 230 -11.75 -5.77 2.16
CA ARG A 230 -10.95 -5.84 0.93
C ARG A 230 -11.19 -7.15 0.16
N GLY A 231 -12.13 -7.98 0.59
CA GLY A 231 -12.43 -9.27 -0.02
C GLY A 231 -11.40 -10.34 0.33
N SER A 232 -11.82 -11.60 0.20
CA SER A 232 -10.97 -12.77 0.49
C SER A 232 -10.05 -13.07 -0.70
N PRO A 233 -8.75 -13.32 -0.49
CA PRO A 233 -7.83 -13.67 -1.57
C PRO A 233 -8.20 -15.02 -2.22
N VAL A 234 -8.00 -15.12 -3.53
CA VAL A 234 -8.18 -16.38 -4.27
C VAL A 234 -6.84 -17.13 -4.33
N PRO A 235 -6.75 -18.37 -3.80
CA PRO A 235 -5.53 -19.16 -3.85
C PRO A 235 -5.03 -19.39 -5.28
N GLY A 236 -3.71 -19.46 -5.46
CA GLY A 236 -3.10 -19.67 -6.77
C GLY A 236 -3.14 -18.46 -7.70
N THR A 237 -3.55 -17.29 -7.20
CA THR A 237 -3.56 -16.03 -7.95
C THR A 237 -2.67 -15.01 -7.27
N TYR A 238 -2.18 -14.02 -8.03
CA TYR A 238 -1.41 -12.94 -7.43
C TYR A 238 -2.30 -12.02 -6.57
N CYS A 239 -3.44 -11.59 -7.10
CA CYS A 239 -4.24 -10.48 -6.57
C CYS A 239 -5.75 -10.66 -6.74
N SER A 240 -6.23 -11.81 -7.22
CA SER A 240 -7.66 -12.04 -7.39
C SER A 240 -8.34 -12.14 -6.02
N ARG A 241 -9.55 -11.59 -5.91
CA ARG A 241 -10.28 -11.50 -4.65
C ARG A 241 -11.78 -11.74 -4.85
N ASN A 242 -12.42 -12.29 -3.82
CA ASN A 242 -13.86 -12.49 -3.78
C ASN A 242 -14.49 -11.60 -2.70
N PHE A 243 -15.55 -10.91 -3.06
CA PHE A 243 -16.35 -10.10 -2.16
C PHE A 243 -17.76 -10.68 -2.05
N TYR A 244 -18.27 -10.69 -0.83
CA TYR A 244 -19.59 -11.21 -0.51
C TYR A 244 -20.33 -10.24 0.40
N GLU A 245 -21.63 -10.08 0.17
CA GLU A 245 -22.53 -9.38 1.11
C GLU A 245 -22.08 -7.95 1.43
N CYS A 246 -21.64 -7.19 0.41
CA CYS A 246 -21.15 -5.82 0.57
C CYS A 246 -22.21 -4.80 1.03
N HIS A 247 -23.46 -5.22 1.21
CA HIS A 247 -24.47 -4.40 1.87
C HIS A 247 -24.30 -4.36 3.40
N LEU A 248 -23.59 -5.35 3.99
CA LEU A 248 -23.35 -5.43 5.44
C LEU A 248 -22.02 -4.80 5.87
N LYS A 249 -21.13 -4.50 4.92
CA LYS A 249 -19.74 -4.12 5.18
C LYS A 249 -19.28 -3.03 4.23
N GLN A 250 -18.29 -2.25 4.65
CA GLN A 250 -17.65 -1.26 3.78
C GLN A 250 -16.65 -1.93 2.82
N CYS A 251 -17.15 -2.47 1.72
CA CYS A 251 -16.32 -3.06 0.67
C CYS A 251 -15.60 -1.98 -0.15
N ARG A 252 -14.27 -2.06 -0.19
CA ARG A 252 -13.43 -1.23 -1.06
C ARG A 252 -12.63 -2.10 -2.02
N LEU A 253 -12.77 -1.83 -3.31
CA LEU A 253 -11.91 -2.39 -4.34
C LEU A 253 -10.64 -1.57 -4.41
N GLN A 254 -9.50 -2.21 -4.17
CA GLN A 254 -8.21 -1.54 -4.22
C GLN A 254 -7.37 -2.15 -5.33
N SER A 255 -6.58 -1.32 -6.01
CA SER A 255 -5.53 -1.84 -6.88
C SER A 255 -4.56 -2.72 -6.08
N PRO A 256 -3.89 -3.71 -6.70
CA PRO A 256 -2.86 -4.48 -6.02
C PRO A 256 -1.86 -3.54 -5.35
N ASN A 257 -1.45 -3.84 -4.11
CA ASN A 257 -0.47 -3.06 -3.35
C ASN A 257 -0.85 -1.59 -3.06
N TYR A 258 -2.13 -1.21 -3.23
CA TYR A 258 -2.66 0.10 -2.84
C TYR A 258 -2.27 0.51 -1.40
N PRO A 259 -1.87 1.78 -1.16
CA PRO A 259 -1.83 2.90 -2.10
C PRO A 259 -0.55 2.99 -2.96
N GLY A 260 0.31 1.98 -2.90
CA GLY A 260 1.55 1.92 -3.66
C GLY A 260 1.41 1.43 -5.09
N GLU A 261 2.55 1.26 -5.74
CA GLU A 261 2.72 0.73 -7.09
C GLU A 261 2.26 -0.73 -7.16
N TYR A 262 1.37 -1.02 -8.11
CA TYR A 262 1.01 -2.39 -8.46
C TYR A 262 2.10 -3.00 -9.35
N PRO A 263 2.31 -4.33 -9.29
CA PRO A 263 3.21 -5.00 -10.22
C PRO A 263 2.76 -4.86 -11.66
N ARG A 264 3.72 -4.87 -12.57
CA ARG A 264 3.46 -4.91 -14.02
C ARG A 264 3.26 -6.35 -14.48
N ASN A 265 2.56 -6.51 -15.61
CA ASN A 265 2.18 -7.82 -16.14
C ASN A 265 1.33 -8.69 -15.17
N ALA A 266 0.47 -8.06 -14.37
CA ALA A 266 -0.45 -8.70 -13.45
C ALA A 266 -1.90 -8.72 -13.97
N SER A 267 -2.56 -9.82 -13.61
CA SER A 267 -3.94 -10.15 -13.94
C SER A 267 -4.70 -10.48 -12.67
N CYS A 268 -5.64 -9.63 -12.27
CA CYS A 268 -6.52 -9.90 -11.13
C CYS A 268 -7.97 -10.04 -11.58
N MET A 269 -8.65 -11.05 -11.08
CA MET A 269 -10.10 -11.21 -11.22
C MET A 269 -10.75 -10.90 -9.88
N ILE A 270 -11.61 -9.89 -9.83
CA ILE A 270 -12.28 -9.49 -8.60
C ILE A 270 -13.77 -9.79 -8.75
N THR A 271 -14.25 -10.76 -7.98
CA THR A 271 -15.66 -11.17 -8.04
C THR A 271 -16.45 -10.48 -6.94
N LEU A 272 -17.55 -9.85 -7.31
CA LEU A 272 -18.50 -9.21 -6.41
C LEU A 272 -19.80 -10.01 -6.44
N ARG A 273 -20.23 -10.52 -5.28
CA ARG A 273 -21.39 -11.43 -5.19
C ARG A 273 -22.31 -11.05 -4.04
N GLN A 274 -23.56 -10.77 -4.38
CA GLN A 274 -24.66 -10.65 -3.43
C GLN A 274 -25.45 -11.96 -3.46
N LYS A 275 -25.22 -12.84 -2.49
CA LYS A 275 -25.87 -14.17 -2.45
C LYS A 275 -27.29 -14.07 -1.91
N GLU A 276 -27.47 -13.27 -0.86
CA GLU A 276 -28.77 -13.16 -0.18
C GLU A 276 -29.52 -11.96 -0.72
N VAL A 277 -30.57 -12.20 -1.50
CA VAL A 277 -31.44 -11.12 -1.99
C VAL A 277 -32.80 -11.24 -1.30
N PRO A 278 -33.27 -10.20 -0.59
CA PRO A 278 -34.58 -10.23 0.06
C PRO A 278 -35.70 -10.55 -0.92
N THR A 279 -36.76 -11.19 -0.42
CA THR A 279 -37.96 -11.47 -1.23
C THR A 279 -38.55 -10.17 -1.77
N CYS A 280 -39.03 -10.21 -3.02
CA CYS A 280 -39.57 -9.05 -3.75
C CYS A 280 -38.56 -7.93 -4.05
N LYS A 281 -37.27 -8.14 -3.78
CA LYS A 281 -36.19 -7.23 -4.18
C LYS A 281 -35.36 -7.82 -5.30
N HIS A 282 -34.78 -6.92 -6.08
CA HIS A 282 -33.77 -7.20 -7.07
C HIS A 282 -32.48 -6.47 -6.66
N ALA A 283 -31.37 -7.20 -6.62
CA ALA A 283 -30.09 -6.65 -6.21
C ALA A 283 -29.24 -6.31 -7.43
N MET A 284 -28.61 -5.14 -7.39
CA MET A 284 -27.64 -4.65 -8.37
C MET A 284 -26.34 -4.30 -7.67
N ILE A 285 -25.22 -4.52 -8.35
CA ILE A 285 -23.91 -4.13 -7.84
C ILE A 285 -23.48 -2.83 -8.49
N SER A 286 -23.16 -1.84 -7.67
CA SER A 286 -22.63 -0.54 -8.11
C SER A 286 -21.20 -0.38 -7.64
N VAL A 287 -20.31 0.01 -8.57
CA VAL A 287 -18.94 0.42 -8.29
C VAL A 287 -18.76 1.88 -8.69
N LYS A 288 -18.18 2.68 -7.80
CA LYS A 288 -17.93 4.12 -8.02
C LYS A 288 -16.62 4.54 -7.38
N ASN A 289 -16.11 5.71 -7.74
CA ASN A 289 -14.91 6.25 -7.11
C ASN A 289 -15.09 6.41 -5.59
N SER A 290 -14.05 6.12 -4.80
CA SER A 290 -14.04 6.34 -3.35
C SER A 290 -13.81 7.83 -3.04
N PRO A 291 -14.58 8.45 -2.14
CA PRO A 291 -14.36 9.85 -1.75
C PRO A 291 -13.10 10.04 -0.87
N THR A 292 -12.50 8.97 -0.36
CA THR A 292 -11.44 9.01 0.67
C THR A 292 -10.07 8.53 0.19
N GLY A 293 -9.94 8.01 -1.03
CA GLY A 293 -8.68 7.48 -1.53
C GLY A 293 -7.78 8.58 -2.14
N PRO A 294 -6.43 8.52 -2.01
CA PRO A 294 -5.54 9.19 -2.94
C PRO A 294 -5.98 8.88 -4.36
N THR A 295 -6.48 9.91 -5.01
CA THR A 295 -7.01 9.88 -6.34
C THR A 295 -5.83 9.81 -7.30
N GLY A 296 -5.54 8.59 -7.76
CA GLY A 296 -4.56 8.32 -8.82
C GLY A 296 -4.72 9.25 -10.02
N LEU A 297 -5.89 9.86 -10.24
CA LEU A 297 -6.08 11.09 -11.02
C LEU A 297 -7.26 11.94 -10.49
N THR A 298 -7.02 12.89 -9.58
CA THR A 298 -7.84 14.13 -9.50
C THR A 298 -7.00 15.35 -9.87
N SER A 299 -6.42 15.30 -11.06
CA SER A 299 -6.49 16.54 -11.84
C SER A 299 -7.98 16.71 -12.15
N SER A 300 -8.62 17.73 -11.59
CA SER A 300 -9.98 18.15 -11.98
C SER A 300 -10.09 18.47 -13.48
N ASN A 301 -8.97 18.45 -14.20
CA ASN A 301 -8.83 18.69 -15.64
C ASN A 301 -8.47 17.42 -16.44
N ALA A 302 -8.45 16.23 -15.83
CA ALA A 302 -8.13 14.99 -16.54
C ALA A 302 -9.36 14.49 -17.31
N SER A 303 -9.20 14.24 -18.61
CA SER A 303 -10.22 13.64 -19.45
C SER A 303 -10.47 12.18 -19.06
N LEU A 304 -11.73 11.76 -19.13
CA LEU A 304 -12.12 10.36 -18.98
C LEU A 304 -11.54 9.55 -20.15
N SER A 305 -10.79 8.48 -19.84
CA SER A 305 -10.25 7.54 -20.83
C SER A 305 -10.92 6.18 -20.68
N ILE A 306 -11.70 5.80 -21.69
CA ILE A 306 -12.55 4.59 -21.68
C ILE A 306 -12.52 3.89 -23.04
N TRP A 307 -12.96 2.63 -23.08
CA TRP A 307 -13.13 1.85 -24.32
C TRP A 307 -11.88 1.85 -25.22
N GLN A 308 -11.97 2.44 -26.42
CA GLN A 308 -10.90 2.45 -27.42
C GLN A 308 -9.66 3.21 -26.93
N ASP A 309 -9.79 4.12 -25.98
CA ASP A 309 -8.65 4.82 -25.37
C ASP A 309 -7.78 3.87 -24.53
N CYS A 310 -8.34 2.72 -24.14
CA CYS A 310 -7.78 1.74 -23.21
C CYS A 310 -7.34 0.45 -23.91
N THR A 311 -6.40 0.62 -24.84
CA THR A 311 -5.82 -0.48 -25.62
C THR A 311 -5.16 -1.56 -24.72
N PRO A 312 -4.94 -2.79 -25.21
CA PRO A 312 -4.33 -3.89 -24.43
C PRO A 312 -2.96 -3.62 -23.83
N GLU A 313 -2.25 -2.63 -24.38
CA GLU A 313 -0.92 -2.22 -23.97
C GLU A 313 -0.96 -1.21 -22.80
N LYS A 314 -2.15 -0.76 -22.40
CA LYS A 314 -2.36 0.11 -21.24
C LYS A 314 -2.87 -0.66 -20.04
N ASP A 315 -2.61 -0.11 -18.86
CA ASP A 315 -3.24 -0.56 -17.63
C ASP A 315 -4.73 -0.21 -17.69
N ARG A 316 -5.61 -1.15 -17.35
CA ARG A 316 -7.06 -0.97 -17.45
C ARG A 316 -7.86 -1.80 -16.44
N LEU A 317 -9.06 -1.32 -16.16
CA LEU A 317 -10.14 -2.03 -15.49
C LEU A 317 -11.19 -2.42 -16.53
N ILE A 318 -11.71 -3.64 -16.44
CA ILE A 318 -12.83 -4.11 -17.26
C ILE A 318 -13.94 -4.55 -16.31
N PHE A 319 -15.13 -4.00 -16.48
CA PHE A 319 -16.30 -4.32 -15.68
C PHE A 319 -17.22 -5.20 -16.49
N HIS A 320 -17.55 -6.39 -15.98
CA HIS A 320 -18.45 -7.34 -16.60
C HIS A 320 -19.74 -7.47 -15.82
N ASP A 321 -20.83 -7.62 -16.55
CA ASP A 321 -22.20 -7.76 -16.07
C ASP A 321 -22.53 -9.22 -15.70
N GLY A 322 -21.75 -9.80 -14.79
CA GLY A 322 -21.85 -11.20 -14.42
C GLY A 322 -20.66 -11.68 -13.57
N LEU A 323 -20.33 -12.97 -13.65
CA LEU A 323 -19.21 -13.58 -12.90
C LEU A 323 -18.06 -14.06 -13.78
N ARG A 324 -18.26 -14.06 -15.09
CA ARG A 324 -17.34 -14.66 -16.05
C ARG A 324 -16.87 -13.61 -17.06
N THR A 325 -15.73 -13.86 -17.67
CA THR A 325 -15.10 -12.95 -18.66
C THR A 325 -15.88 -12.83 -19.96
N GLU A 326 -16.73 -13.82 -20.25
CA GLU A 326 -17.62 -13.89 -21.39
C GLU A 326 -18.96 -13.18 -21.15
N ASP A 327 -19.23 -12.76 -19.92
CA ASP A 327 -20.41 -11.96 -19.61
C ASP A 327 -20.22 -10.53 -20.16
N PRO A 328 -21.31 -9.80 -20.50
CA PRO A 328 -21.25 -8.53 -21.21
C PRO A 328 -20.37 -7.48 -20.51
N ILE A 329 -19.58 -6.73 -21.29
CA ILE A 329 -18.73 -5.65 -20.76
C ILE A 329 -19.58 -4.40 -20.54
N LEU A 330 -19.58 -3.89 -19.31
CA LEU A 330 -20.22 -2.64 -18.91
C LEU A 330 -19.33 -1.43 -19.21
N LEU A 331 -18.03 -1.55 -18.94
CA LEU A 331 -17.05 -0.47 -19.13
C LEU A 331 -15.63 -1.02 -19.21
N ILE A 332 -14.82 -0.46 -20.11
CA ILE A 332 -13.35 -0.54 -20.08
C ILE A 332 -12.83 0.84 -19.69
N TYR A 333 -11.98 0.92 -18.66
CA TYR A 333 -11.51 2.16 -18.06
C TYR A 333 -10.01 2.14 -17.83
N CYS A 334 -9.31 3.24 -18.11
CA CYS A 334 -7.86 3.35 -17.92
C CYS A 334 -7.39 4.71 -17.39
N GLY A 335 -8.28 5.69 -17.17
CA GLY A 335 -7.90 6.97 -16.59
C GLY A 335 -9.04 8.00 -16.49
N GLY A 336 -8.79 9.06 -15.73
CA GLY A 336 -9.74 10.15 -15.48
C GLY A 336 -10.72 9.88 -14.33
N PRO A 337 -11.85 10.59 -14.25
CA PRO A 337 -12.85 10.36 -13.20
C PRO A 337 -13.72 9.15 -13.54
N LEU A 338 -13.58 8.04 -12.79
CA LEU A 338 -14.39 6.84 -13.00
C LEU A 338 -15.90 7.14 -12.79
N PRO A 339 -16.76 6.94 -13.81
CA PRO A 339 -18.21 7.04 -13.63
C PRO A 339 -18.74 5.90 -12.76
N ARG A 340 -19.95 6.06 -12.21
CA ARG A 340 -20.62 4.96 -11.52
C ARG A 340 -20.95 3.85 -12.53
N VAL A 341 -20.42 2.66 -12.30
CA VAL A 341 -20.72 1.45 -13.08
C VAL A 341 -21.72 0.61 -12.28
N ILE A 342 -22.79 0.15 -12.91
CA ILE A 342 -23.83 -0.65 -12.27
C ILE A 342 -24.04 -1.92 -13.10
N ALA A 343 -23.89 -3.08 -12.47
CA ALA A 343 -24.28 -4.36 -13.04
C ALA A 343 -25.79 -4.56 -12.87
N ARG A 344 -26.41 -5.22 -13.84
CA ARG A 344 -27.85 -5.45 -13.87
C ARG A 344 -28.33 -6.33 -12.72
N GLY A 345 -27.45 -7.14 -12.14
CA GLY A 345 -27.84 -8.20 -11.22
C GLY A 345 -26.94 -8.27 -9.98
N PRO A 346 -27.09 -9.36 -9.19
CA PRO A 346 -26.40 -9.51 -7.91
C PRO A 346 -24.92 -9.89 -8.06
N ASN A 347 -24.38 -9.84 -9.27
CA ASN A 347 -23.03 -10.30 -9.59
C ASN A 347 -22.35 -9.29 -10.52
N MET A 348 -21.06 -9.05 -10.27
CA MET A 348 -20.19 -8.26 -11.14
C MET A 348 -18.77 -8.85 -11.06
N LEU A 349 -18.09 -8.91 -12.20
CA LEU A 349 -16.69 -9.26 -12.29
C LEU A 349 -15.92 -8.00 -12.70
N VAL A 350 -14.89 -7.67 -11.95
CA VAL A 350 -13.96 -6.58 -12.28
C VAL A 350 -12.60 -7.19 -12.56
N GLU A 351 -12.12 -7.01 -13.79
CA GLU A 351 -10.80 -7.43 -14.21
C GLU A 351 -9.82 -6.27 -14.08
N PHE A 352 -8.77 -6.43 -13.28
CA PHE A 352 -7.62 -5.54 -13.27
C PHE A 352 -6.54 -6.13 -14.17
N ARG A 353 -6.10 -5.36 -15.17
CA ARG A 353 -4.97 -5.68 -16.05
C ARG A 353 -3.94 -4.58 -15.98
N SER A 354 -2.72 -4.94 -15.57
CA SER A 354 -1.57 -4.07 -15.80
C SER A 354 -0.81 -4.56 -17.04
N SER A 355 -0.47 -3.64 -17.92
CA SER A 355 0.37 -3.88 -19.08
C SER A 355 1.74 -4.44 -18.66
N PRO A 356 2.35 -5.27 -19.53
CA PRO A 356 3.68 -5.79 -19.28
C PRO A 356 4.78 -4.77 -19.63
N ILE A 357 4.49 -3.75 -20.45
CA ILE A 357 5.45 -2.72 -20.88
C ILE A 357 5.98 -1.98 -19.65
N ALA A 358 7.29 -1.81 -19.53
CA ALA A 358 7.87 -1.09 -18.39
C ALA A 358 7.43 0.38 -18.38
N ILE A 359 7.29 0.94 -17.19
CA ILE A 359 7.03 2.38 -17.00
C ILE A 359 7.99 2.92 -15.94
N PRO A 360 8.18 4.25 -15.88
CA PRO A 360 8.88 4.86 -14.76
C PRO A 360 8.23 4.49 -13.43
N LEU A 361 9.05 4.21 -12.43
CA LEU A 361 8.55 3.96 -11.08
C LEU A 361 7.80 5.20 -10.57
N GLY A 362 6.56 5.05 -10.11
CA GLY A 362 5.71 6.17 -9.68
C GLY A 362 4.66 6.62 -10.71
N ALA A 363 4.81 6.21 -11.98
CA ALA A 363 3.91 6.59 -13.07
C ALA A 363 2.65 5.71 -13.21
N SER A 364 2.39 4.81 -12.25
CA SER A 364 1.20 3.96 -12.25
C SER A 364 -0.08 4.79 -12.16
N ALA A 365 -0.89 4.78 -13.22
CA ALA A 365 -2.11 5.57 -13.34
C ALA A 365 -3.28 5.00 -12.51
N LEU A 366 -3.33 3.68 -12.31
CA LEU A 366 -4.47 3.00 -11.67
C LEU A 366 -4.24 2.67 -10.19
N ARG A 367 -3.58 3.57 -9.45
CA ARG A 367 -3.49 3.51 -7.98
C ARG A 367 -4.81 4.00 -7.39
N LEU A 368 -5.79 3.11 -7.30
CA LEU A 368 -7.18 3.46 -7.04
C LEU A 368 -7.80 2.67 -5.89
N GLU A 369 -8.75 3.32 -5.23
CA GLU A 369 -9.72 2.72 -4.32
C GLU A 369 -11.13 3.06 -4.80
N LEU A 370 -11.97 2.05 -4.99
CA LEU A 370 -13.36 2.20 -5.41
C LEU A 370 -14.30 1.70 -4.32
N GLU A 371 -15.46 2.33 -4.23
CA GLU A 371 -16.55 1.91 -3.36
C GLU A 371 -17.45 0.89 -4.06
N VAL A 372 -17.75 -0.20 -3.38
CA VAL A 372 -18.80 -1.15 -3.81
C VAL A 372 -20.05 -0.89 -2.99
N GLN A 373 -21.18 -0.78 -3.67
CA GLN A 373 -22.50 -0.66 -3.06
C GLN A 373 -23.44 -1.69 -3.67
N VAL A 374 -24.28 -2.29 -2.84
CA VAL A 374 -25.40 -3.13 -3.29
C VAL A 374 -26.66 -2.27 -3.28
N ILE A 375 -27.32 -2.18 -4.42
CA ILE A 375 -28.56 -1.42 -4.59
C ILE A 375 -29.70 -2.42 -4.68
N TYR A 376 -30.70 -2.27 -3.80
CA TYR A 376 -31.93 -3.06 -3.84
C TYR A 376 -33.06 -2.22 -4.45
N VAL A 377 -33.68 -2.74 -5.50
CA VAL A 377 -34.89 -2.18 -6.12
C VAL A 377 -36.03 -3.18 -6.04
N ASP A 378 -37.25 -2.75 -6.29
CA ASP A 378 -38.39 -3.66 -6.33
C ASP A 378 -38.30 -4.58 -7.54
N SER A 379 -38.54 -5.88 -7.33
CA SER A 379 -38.37 -6.89 -8.39
C SER A 379 -39.33 -6.72 -9.56
N ASP A 380 -40.49 -6.11 -9.34
CA ASP A 380 -41.48 -5.74 -10.34
C ASP A 380 -41.26 -4.32 -10.92
N GLY A 381 -40.27 -3.59 -10.41
CA GLY A 381 -39.90 -2.27 -10.89
C GLY A 381 -39.30 -2.25 -12.30
N LEU A 382 -39.06 -1.01 -12.78
CA LEU A 382 -38.45 -0.69 -14.08
C LEU A 382 -37.05 -0.09 -13.95
N ASP A 383 -36.49 -0.07 -12.73
CA ASP A 383 -35.18 0.54 -12.43
C ASP A 383 -33.98 -0.31 -12.89
N TYR A 384 -34.23 -1.47 -13.50
CA TYR A 384 -33.20 -2.40 -13.92
C TYR A 384 -33.56 -3.11 -15.24
N ALA A 385 -32.54 -3.54 -15.99
CA ALA A 385 -32.72 -4.31 -17.21
C ALA A 385 -32.97 -5.79 -16.88
N ARG A 386 -34.16 -6.30 -17.20
CA ARG A 386 -34.54 -7.71 -16.93
C ARG A 386 -33.80 -8.73 -17.80
N ASN A 387 -33.51 -8.39 -19.05
CA ASN A 387 -32.98 -9.32 -20.06
C ASN A 387 -31.60 -8.90 -20.58
N SER A 388 -30.74 -9.87 -20.88
CA SER A 388 -29.38 -9.69 -21.44
C SER A 388 -29.34 -9.00 -22.81
N GLU A 389 -30.46 -8.98 -23.53
CA GLU A 389 -30.59 -8.40 -24.88
C GLU A 389 -30.45 -6.86 -24.91
N GLY A 390 -30.37 -6.23 -23.74
CA GLY A 390 -30.13 -4.79 -23.60
C GLY A 390 -31.41 -3.97 -23.72
N CYS A 391 -31.29 -2.66 -23.48
CA CYS A 391 -32.37 -1.71 -23.70
C CYS A 391 -32.07 -0.94 -24.99
N HIS A 392 -32.91 -1.11 -26.01
CA HIS A 392 -32.81 -0.33 -27.24
C HIS A 392 -33.51 1.02 -27.05
N PHE A 393 -32.72 2.09 -27.01
CA PHE A 393 -33.24 3.45 -27.02
C PHE A 393 -33.19 4.00 -28.43
N PHE A 394 -34.36 4.32 -28.99
CA PHE A 394 -34.46 5.02 -30.28
C PHE A 394 -34.44 6.52 -30.02
N VAL A 395 -33.30 7.17 -30.28
CA VAL A 395 -33.19 8.63 -30.21
C VAL A 395 -33.47 9.20 -31.59
N ASN A 396 -34.71 9.60 -31.84
CA ASN A 396 -35.08 10.29 -33.08
C ASN A 396 -34.85 11.80 -32.93
N GLY A 397 -33.86 12.33 -33.66
CA GLY A 397 -33.71 13.77 -33.84
C GLY A 397 -34.75 14.28 -34.83
N ILE A 398 -35.81 14.95 -34.37
CA ILE A 398 -36.67 15.70 -35.28
C ILE A 398 -35.90 16.95 -35.72
N SER A 399 -35.48 16.97 -36.97
CA SER A 399 -34.94 18.15 -37.63
C SER A 399 -36.06 19.15 -37.91
N THR A 400 -36.48 19.92 -36.92
CA THR A 400 -37.14 21.21 -37.18
C THR A 400 -36.07 22.30 -37.14
N CYS A 401 -35.31 22.39 -38.23
CA CYS A 401 -34.82 23.70 -38.66
C CYS A 401 -36.03 24.46 -39.20
N LEU A 402 -36.74 25.19 -38.34
CA LEU A 402 -37.62 26.24 -38.80
C LEU A 402 -36.74 27.40 -39.23
N TYR A 403 -36.65 27.57 -40.55
CA TYR A 403 -36.36 28.85 -41.17
C TYR A 403 -37.27 29.92 -40.56
N THR A 404 -36.68 30.96 -39.99
CA THR A 404 -37.02 32.37 -40.24
C THR A 404 -35.84 33.24 -39.83
#